data_AF-A0A7S3ZD22-F1
#
_entry.id   AF-A0A7S3ZD22-F1
#
_cell.length_a   1.000
_cell.length_b   1.000
_cell.length_c   1.000
_cell.angle_alpha   90.00
_cell.angle_beta   90.00
_cell.angle_gamma   90.00
#
_symmetry.space_group_name_H-M   'P 1'
#
loop_
_entity.id
_entity.type
_entity.pdbx_description
1 polymer ?
#
loop_
_entity_poly.entity_id
_entity_poly.type
_entity_poly.pdbx_seq_one_letter_code
_entity_poly.pdbx_strand_id
1 'polypeptide(L)'
;GGVPDEGGYVDVVLYYSRKGGTPVWLENVRRTLEKSYGGGKCFRRVRILNANLTKAEEFYEGGWNNTGPNNLLYGLFRCPSIRNGYDFVLWHETDVFAVRNGWRDRVLEECRYPRGFWRKGPSQLPLFNMVGAVSAHHYHMNTAGLYKMDPCFLELLERLRRDYPFAPPDAMLHLFFHEPERFRNFQRYSHRFLYTDFMQNWIGEWEYADVFEHSRNTVMVHGKHRKL
;
A
#
# COMPACT_ATOMS: atom_id res chain seq x y z
N GLY A 1 30.12 2.07 -22.67
CA GLY A 1 29.22 1.14 -21.97
C GLY A 1 28.98 1.69 -20.59
N GLY A 2 27.74 2.10 -20.29
CA GLY A 2 27.40 2.65 -18.99
C GLY A 2 27.35 1.55 -17.94
N VAL A 3 27.97 1.81 -16.79
CA VAL A 3 27.87 0.98 -15.58
C VAL A 3 26.38 0.79 -15.23
N PRO A 4 25.91 -0.42 -14.90
CA PRO A 4 24.57 -0.60 -14.37
C PRO A 4 24.46 0.20 -13.07
N ASP A 5 23.60 1.20 -13.06
CA ASP A 5 23.30 2.00 -11.88
C ASP A 5 22.81 1.05 -10.77
N GLU A 6 23.55 0.97 -9.66
CA GLU A 6 23.22 0.17 -8.47
C GLU A 6 21.92 0.65 -7.78
N GLY A 7 21.24 1.65 -8.37
CA GLY A 7 20.07 2.36 -7.88
C GLY A 7 18.76 1.55 -7.76
N GLY A 8 18.61 0.44 -8.49
CA GLY A 8 17.30 -0.18 -8.70
C GLY A 8 16.39 0.68 -9.60
N TYR A 9 15.28 0.13 -10.11
CA TYR A 9 14.34 0.87 -10.96
C TYR A 9 12.97 1.00 -10.30
N VAL A 10 12.30 2.13 -10.57
CA VAL A 10 10.93 2.39 -10.12
C VAL A 10 10.04 2.56 -11.35
N ASP A 11 8.99 1.76 -11.44
CA ASP A 11 7.90 1.92 -12.39
C ASP A 11 6.64 2.38 -11.64
N VAL A 12 5.77 3.14 -12.30
CA VAL A 12 4.46 3.52 -11.77
C VAL A 12 3.39 2.69 -12.45
N VAL A 13 2.47 2.13 -11.65
CA VAL A 13 1.31 1.40 -12.14
C VAL A 13 0.04 2.13 -11.73
N LEU A 14 -0.66 2.67 -12.71
CA LEU A 14 -2.00 3.22 -12.57
C LEU A 14 -2.99 2.05 -12.67
N TYR A 15 -3.41 1.53 -11.51
CA TYR A 15 -4.27 0.36 -11.41
C TYR A 15 -5.71 0.76 -11.07
N TYR A 16 -6.68 0.21 -11.80
CA TYR A 16 -8.10 0.58 -11.62
C TYR A 16 -9.03 -0.64 -11.73
N SER A 17 -10.22 -0.52 -11.14
CA SER A 17 -11.15 -1.63 -10.91
C SER A 17 -12.00 -2.01 -12.13
N ARG A 18 -12.50 -1.02 -12.88
CA ARG A 18 -13.63 -1.20 -13.79
C ARG A 18 -13.35 -2.12 -14.98
N LYS A 19 -14.24 -3.09 -15.20
CA LYS A 19 -14.32 -3.84 -16.47
C LYS A 19 -14.45 -2.92 -17.69
N GLY A 20 -13.69 -3.23 -18.75
CA GLY A 20 -13.73 -2.53 -20.03
C GLY A 20 -12.44 -1.79 -20.39
N GLY A 21 -12.55 -0.83 -21.31
CA GLY A 21 -11.41 -0.05 -21.80
C GLY A 21 -10.85 0.92 -20.78
N THR A 22 -9.63 1.39 -21.03
CA THR A 22 -8.98 2.41 -20.20
C THR A 22 -9.75 3.74 -20.24
N PRO A 23 -10.10 4.32 -19.08
CA PRO A 23 -10.71 5.65 -19.04
C PRO A 23 -9.79 6.73 -19.61
N VAL A 24 -10.34 7.65 -20.41
CA VAL A 24 -9.58 8.75 -21.04
C VAL A 24 -8.82 9.59 -20.01
N TRP A 25 -9.41 9.86 -18.85
CA TRP A 25 -8.75 10.63 -17.80
C TRP A 25 -7.50 9.91 -17.27
N LEU A 26 -7.49 8.58 -17.21
CA LEU A 26 -6.35 7.80 -16.73
C LEU A 26 -5.21 7.80 -17.75
N GLU A 27 -5.55 7.74 -19.04
CA GLU A 27 -4.57 7.96 -20.12
C GLU A 27 -3.93 9.36 -20.05
N ASN A 28 -4.72 10.38 -19.74
CA ASN A 28 -4.20 11.74 -19.57
C ASN A 28 -3.25 11.84 -18.36
N VAL A 29 -3.56 11.16 -17.26
CA VAL A 29 -2.65 11.04 -16.10
C VAL A 29 -1.35 10.34 -16.50
N ARG A 30 -1.43 9.19 -17.19
CA ARG A 30 -0.24 8.47 -17.68
C ARG A 30 0.65 9.36 -18.55
N ARG A 31 0.08 10.04 -19.54
CA ARG A 31 0.82 10.96 -20.44
C ARG A 31 1.49 12.09 -19.65
N THR A 32 0.79 12.64 -18.66
CA THR A 32 1.33 13.70 -17.80
C THR A 32 2.52 13.20 -16.98
N LEU A 33 2.41 12.02 -16.38
CA LEU A 33 3.49 11.38 -15.63
C LEU A 33 4.67 11.03 -16.53
N GLU A 34 4.44 10.48 -17.72
CA GLU A 34 5.50 10.15 -18.68
C GLU A 34 6.25 11.40 -19.13
N LYS A 35 5.54 12.47 -19.46
CA LYS A 35 6.13 13.75 -19.90
C LYS A 35 6.94 14.41 -18.78
N SER A 36 6.39 14.42 -17.56
CA SER A 36 6.96 15.18 -16.44
C SER A 36 8.04 14.40 -15.69
N TYR A 37 7.89 13.08 -15.60
CA TYR A 37 8.64 12.22 -14.68
C TYR A 37 9.15 10.92 -15.32
N GLY A 38 8.74 10.59 -16.54
CA GLY A 38 9.13 9.36 -17.24
C GLY A 38 10.48 9.46 -17.97
N GLY A 39 10.76 8.45 -18.80
CA GLY A 39 11.97 8.40 -19.64
C GLY A 39 13.27 8.21 -18.86
N GLY A 40 13.21 7.60 -17.66
CA GLY A 40 14.37 7.38 -16.80
C GLY A 40 14.74 8.56 -15.90
N LYS A 41 13.96 9.64 -15.89
CA LYS A 41 14.15 10.77 -14.95
C LYS A 41 13.79 10.37 -13.52
N CYS A 42 12.50 10.17 -13.27
CA CYS A 42 12.00 9.75 -11.95
C CYS A 42 11.53 8.30 -11.99
N PHE A 43 10.87 7.91 -13.07
CA PHE A 43 10.34 6.57 -13.30
C PHE A 43 10.83 6.01 -14.63
N ARG A 44 11.12 4.71 -14.65
CA ARG A 44 11.52 4.01 -15.88
C ARG A 44 10.30 3.80 -16.80
N ARG A 45 9.16 3.40 -16.25
CA ARG A 45 7.89 3.23 -16.99
C ARG A 45 6.70 3.73 -16.19
N VAL A 46 5.67 4.16 -16.92
CA VAL A 46 4.32 4.38 -16.37
C VAL A 46 3.38 3.44 -17.11
N ARG A 47 2.65 2.59 -16.39
CA ARG A 47 1.77 1.56 -16.93
C ARG A 47 0.35 1.80 -16.45
N ILE A 48 -0.61 1.38 -17.26
CA ILE A 48 -1.99 1.23 -16.83
C ILE A 48 -2.31 -0.26 -16.78
N LEU A 49 -2.88 -0.71 -15.67
CA LEU A 49 -3.38 -2.06 -15.52
C LEU A 49 -4.85 -2.00 -15.11
N ASN A 50 -5.66 -2.89 -15.69
CA ASN A 50 -7.07 -3.03 -15.36
C ASN A 50 -7.27 -4.32 -14.55
N ALA A 51 -7.91 -4.21 -13.38
CA ALA A 51 -8.33 -5.35 -12.57
C ALA A 51 -9.48 -6.13 -13.20
N ASN A 52 -10.24 -5.49 -14.10
CA ASN A 52 -11.35 -6.05 -14.85
C ASN A 52 -12.48 -6.58 -13.95
N LEU A 53 -12.71 -5.91 -12.81
CA LEU A 53 -13.75 -6.25 -11.85
C LEU A 53 -15.13 -5.89 -12.40
N THR A 54 -16.09 -6.79 -12.17
CA THR A 54 -17.51 -6.54 -12.35
C THR A 54 -18.05 -5.59 -11.27
N LYS A 55 -19.23 -5.00 -11.48
CA LYS A 55 -19.86 -4.12 -10.48
C LYS A 55 -20.06 -4.81 -9.11
N ALA A 56 -20.32 -6.11 -9.11
CA ALA A 56 -20.46 -6.89 -7.87
C ALA A 56 -19.11 -7.09 -7.17
N GLU A 57 -18.03 -7.24 -7.94
CA GLU A 57 -16.67 -7.35 -7.40
C GLU A 57 -16.10 -6.00 -6.95
N GLU A 58 -16.59 -4.89 -7.49
CA GLU A 58 -16.27 -3.51 -7.06
C GLU A 58 -17.00 -3.10 -5.78
N PHE A 59 -17.88 -3.95 -5.26
CA PHE A 59 -18.77 -3.61 -4.15
C PHE A 59 -18.02 -3.18 -2.89
N TYR A 60 -18.44 -2.05 -2.32
CA TYR A 60 -17.91 -1.48 -1.08
C TYR A 60 -19.05 -0.98 -0.22
N GLU A 61 -19.26 -1.63 0.93
CA GLU A 61 -20.27 -1.24 1.91
C GLU A 61 -19.64 -0.51 3.11
N GLY A 62 -18.30 -0.55 3.20
CA GLY A 62 -17.54 -0.05 4.34
C GLY A 62 -17.55 -1.02 5.52
N GLY A 63 -16.85 -0.64 6.60
CA GLY A 63 -16.73 -1.48 7.79
C GLY A 63 -15.98 -2.78 7.51
N TRP A 64 -16.62 -3.93 7.77
CA TRP A 64 -16.02 -5.26 7.58
C TRP A 64 -16.24 -5.88 6.21
N ASN A 65 -17.01 -5.24 5.31
CA ASN A 65 -17.27 -5.73 3.96
C ASN A 65 -16.57 -4.85 2.90
N ASN A 66 -15.32 -5.21 2.59
CA ASN A 66 -14.42 -4.45 1.69
C ASN A 66 -14.06 -5.25 0.43
N THR A 67 -15.05 -5.93 -0.13
CA THR A 67 -14.87 -6.83 -1.29
C THR A 67 -14.16 -6.15 -2.47
N GLY A 68 -14.53 -4.91 -2.81
CA GLY A 68 -13.90 -4.10 -3.86
C GLY A 68 -12.39 -3.86 -3.67
N PRO A 69 -11.98 -3.14 -2.62
CA PRO A 69 -10.57 -2.93 -2.31
C PRO A 69 -9.75 -4.23 -2.18
N ASN A 70 -10.34 -5.28 -1.61
CA ASN A 70 -9.71 -6.60 -1.54
C ASN A 70 -9.41 -7.15 -2.94
N ASN A 71 -10.42 -7.17 -3.81
CA ASN A 71 -10.29 -7.72 -5.16
C ASN A 71 -9.24 -6.96 -5.98
N LEU A 72 -9.11 -5.65 -5.77
CA LEU A 72 -8.02 -4.87 -6.35
C LEU A 72 -6.65 -5.37 -5.84
N LEU A 73 -6.41 -5.32 -4.53
CA LEU A 73 -5.11 -5.66 -3.98
C LEU A 73 -4.67 -7.09 -4.36
N TYR A 74 -5.56 -8.06 -4.18
CA TYR A 74 -5.27 -9.46 -4.53
C TYR A 74 -5.15 -9.66 -6.05
N GLY A 75 -5.95 -8.96 -6.85
CA GLY A 75 -5.83 -8.95 -8.30
C GLY A 75 -4.45 -8.49 -8.76
N LEU A 76 -3.91 -7.45 -8.13
CA LEU A 76 -2.55 -6.96 -8.41
C LEU A 76 -1.49 -8.01 -8.06
N PHE A 77 -1.53 -8.60 -6.87
CA PHE A 77 -0.52 -9.58 -6.45
C PHE A 77 -0.60 -10.91 -7.21
N ARG A 78 -1.75 -11.23 -7.80
CA ARG A 78 -1.90 -12.36 -8.72
C ARG A 78 -1.49 -12.04 -10.15
N CYS A 79 -1.33 -10.77 -10.51
CA CYS A 79 -0.90 -10.39 -11.85
C CYS A 79 0.52 -10.89 -12.12
N PRO A 80 0.75 -11.81 -13.09
CA PRO A 80 2.07 -12.38 -13.33
C PRO A 80 3.13 -11.32 -13.65
N SER A 81 2.73 -10.24 -14.35
CA SER A 81 3.63 -9.15 -14.72
C SER A 81 4.08 -8.29 -13.53
N ILE A 82 3.31 -8.28 -12.43
CA ILE A 82 3.69 -7.65 -11.17
C ILE A 82 4.49 -8.65 -10.34
N ARG A 83 3.92 -9.82 -10.09
CA ARG A 83 4.51 -10.87 -9.25
C ARG A 83 5.92 -11.29 -9.67
N ASN A 84 6.17 -11.40 -10.98
CA ASN A 84 7.44 -11.86 -11.50
C ASN A 84 8.34 -10.70 -11.97
N GLY A 85 7.84 -9.46 -11.94
CA GLY A 85 8.52 -8.29 -12.51
C GLY A 85 9.18 -7.36 -11.49
N TYR A 86 8.83 -7.50 -10.20
CA TYR A 86 9.26 -6.60 -9.14
C TYR A 86 9.57 -7.37 -7.86
N ASP A 87 10.60 -6.93 -7.15
CA ASP A 87 10.93 -7.43 -5.81
C ASP A 87 10.07 -6.80 -4.72
N PHE A 88 9.60 -5.58 -4.97
CA PHE A 88 8.81 -4.78 -4.04
C PHE A 88 7.68 -4.03 -4.76
N VAL A 89 6.58 -3.84 -4.05
CA VAL A 89 5.43 -3.04 -4.48
C VAL A 89 5.09 -2.04 -3.38
N LEU A 90 5.20 -0.75 -3.67
CA LEU A 90 4.56 0.27 -2.86
C LEU A 90 3.10 0.38 -3.32
N TRP A 91 2.16 -0.06 -2.49
CA TRP A 91 0.74 0.03 -2.73
C TRP A 91 0.15 1.19 -1.93
N HIS A 92 -0.66 2.02 -2.57
CA HIS A 92 -1.47 3.01 -1.87
C HIS A 92 -2.64 3.48 -2.73
N GLU A 93 -3.65 4.04 -2.07
CA GLU A 93 -4.81 4.65 -2.69
C GLU A 93 -4.48 6.03 -3.29
N THR A 94 -5.42 6.63 -4.01
CA THR A 94 -5.25 7.94 -4.66
C THR A 94 -5.27 9.13 -3.71
N ASP A 95 -5.71 8.91 -2.46
CA ASP A 95 -5.73 9.90 -1.37
C ASP A 95 -4.46 9.84 -0.50
N VAL A 96 -3.37 9.29 -1.05
CA VAL A 96 -2.02 9.44 -0.48
C VAL A 96 -1.30 10.63 -1.10
N PHE A 97 -0.80 11.50 -0.24
CA PHE A 97 -0.10 12.72 -0.60
C PHE A 97 1.38 12.61 -0.29
N ALA A 98 2.23 12.95 -1.26
CA ALA A 98 3.64 13.20 -0.97
C ALA A 98 3.75 14.55 -0.23
N VAL A 99 4.29 14.52 0.99
CA VAL A 99 4.46 15.71 1.83
C VAL A 99 5.89 16.24 1.82
N ARG A 100 6.82 15.49 1.20
CA ARG A 100 8.22 15.90 1.05
C ARG A 100 8.79 15.50 -0.31
N ASN A 101 9.70 16.33 -0.80
CA ASN A 101 10.58 15.96 -1.92
C ASN A 101 11.46 14.75 -1.56
N GLY A 102 11.92 14.01 -2.57
CA GLY A 102 12.78 12.84 -2.35
C GLY A 102 12.05 11.62 -1.75
N TRP A 103 10.71 11.60 -1.72
CA TRP A 103 9.94 10.47 -1.20
C TRP A 103 10.28 9.14 -1.90
N ARG A 104 10.59 9.18 -3.21
CA ARG A 104 10.98 8.02 -4.00
C ARG A 104 12.27 7.39 -3.44
N ASP A 105 13.26 8.22 -3.18
CA ASP A 105 14.58 7.75 -2.72
C ASP A 105 14.46 7.18 -1.29
N ARG A 106 13.60 7.79 -0.47
CA ARG A 106 13.23 7.25 0.85
C ARG A 106 12.57 5.86 0.74
N VAL A 107 11.67 5.65 -0.22
CA VAL A 107 11.07 4.32 -0.46
C VAL A 107 12.12 3.31 -0.91
N LEU A 108 13.04 3.71 -1.81
CA LEU A 108 14.15 2.85 -2.25
C LEU A 108 15.08 2.46 -1.09
N GLU A 109 15.35 3.39 -0.17
CA GLU A 109 16.07 3.10 1.06
C GLU A 109 15.34 2.05 1.91
N GLU A 110 14.02 2.20 2.08
CA GLU A 110 13.19 1.21 2.78
C GLU A 110 13.26 -0.19 2.14
N CYS A 111 13.35 -0.28 0.81
CA CYS A 111 13.53 -1.56 0.12
C CYS A 111 14.88 -2.23 0.44
N ARG A 112 15.95 -1.44 0.58
CA ARG A 112 17.32 -1.94 0.77
C ARG A 112 17.60 -2.47 2.18
N TYR A 113 16.85 -2.00 3.18
CA TYR A 113 17.13 -2.35 4.57
C TYR A 113 16.91 -3.87 4.84
N PRO A 114 17.94 -4.60 5.34
CA PRO A 114 18.03 -6.06 5.28
C PRO A 114 17.14 -6.83 6.27
N ARG A 115 16.10 -6.22 6.86
CA ARG A 115 15.30 -6.85 7.93
C ARG A 115 14.40 -8.00 7.47
N GLY A 116 14.57 -8.50 6.23
CA GLY A 116 13.81 -9.65 5.73
C GLY A 116 12.30 -9.45 5.81
N PHE A 117 11.80 -8.23 5.65
CA PHE A 117 10.38 -7.93 5.85
C PHE A 117 9.48 -8.53 4.76
N TRP A 118 8.21 -8.68 5.07
CA TRP A 118 7.13 -8.94 4.12
C TRP A 118 6.34 -7.68 3.83
N ARG A 119 6.10 -6.86 4.87
CA ARG A 119 5.36 -5.61 4.74
C ARG A 119 5.92 -4.52 5.64
N LYS A 120 6.00 -3.31 5.12
CA LYS A 120 6.21 -2.07 5.88
C LYS A 120 5.03 -1.14 5.67
N GLY A 121 4.59 -0.48 6.72
CA GLY A 121 3.46 0.44 6.59
C GLY A 121 3.28 1.32 7.82
N PRO A 122 2.42 2.33 7.70
CA PRO A 122 2.07 3.18 8.82
C PRO A 122 1.26 2.37 9.85
N SER A 123 1.49 2.68 11.13
CA SER A 123 0.44 2.45 12.13
C SER A 123 -0.69 3.45 11.85
N GLN A 124 -1.92 3.08 12.20
CA GLN A 124 -2.94 4.12 12.40
C GLN A 124 -2.42 5.07 13.49
N LEU A 125 -2.41 6.36 13.21
CA LEU A 125 -2.16 7.39 14.21
C LEU A 125 -3.50 7.72 14.86
N PRO A 126 -3.72 7.36 16.13
CA PRO A 126 -4.97 7.67 16.78
C PRO A 126 -4.89 9.15 17.18
N LEU A 127 -5.74 9.98 16.58
CA LEU A 127 -6.18 11.20 17.27
C LEU A 127 -7.12 10.74 18.39
N PHE A 128 -6.50 10.33 19.51
CA PHE A 128 -7.15 9.77 20.71
C PHE A 128 -8.22 10.68 21.34
N ASN A 129 -8.33 11.92 20.87
CA ASN A 129 -9.16 12.97 21.44
C ASN A 129 -10.54 13.13 20.78
N MET A 130 -10.82 12.56 19.60
CA MET A 130 -12.14 12.78 18.95
C MET A 130 -12.87 11.51 18.49
N VAL A 131 -12.18 10.40 18.30
CA VAL A 131 -12.80 9.12 17.98
C VAL A 131 -12.23 8.14 18.98
N GLY A 132 -13.00 7.79 20.01
CA GLY A 132 -12.60 6.70 20.90
C GLY A 132 -12.18 5.53 20.02
N ALA A 133 -11.01 4.95 20.25
CA ALA A 133 -10.64 3.74 19.53
C ALA A 133 -11.53 2.60 20.03
N VAL A 134 -12.79 2.54 19.55
CA VAL A 134 -13.86 1.70 20.12
C VAL A 134 -13.80 0.25 19.65
N SER A 135 -12.81 -0.12 18.83
CA SER A 135 -12.76 -1.45 18.19
C SER A 135 -11.34 -1.94 18.01
N ALA A 136 -11.13 -3.24 18.19
CA ALA A 136 -9.91 -3.97 17.82
C ALA A 136 -9.49 -3.71 16.37
N HIS A 137 -10.45 -3.32 15.52
CA HIS A 137 -10.23 -2.84 14.17
C HIS A 137 -9.25 -1.65 14.08
N HIS A 138 -8.99 -0.85 15.11
CA HIS A 138 -8.05 0.28 15.01
C HIS A 138 -6.58 -0.08 15.27
N TYR A 139 -6.29 -1.33 15.67
CA TYR A 139 -4.93 -1.78 16.00
C TYR A 139 -4.26 -2.57 14.86
N HIS A 140 -4.47 -2.16 13.61
CA HIS A 140 -3.85 -2.80 12.44
C HIS A 140 -2.96 -1.83 11.63
N MET A 141 -1.99 -2.39 10.92
CA MET A 141 -1.19 -1.66 9.93
C MET A 141 -2.05 -1.41 8.68
N ASN A 142 -2.26 -0.15 8.29
CA ASN A 142 -3.11 0.23 7.15
C ASN A 142 -2.58 -0.31 5.81
N THR A 143 -3.47 -0.70 4.89
CA THR A 143 -3.17 -1.33 3.59
C THR A 143 -2.20 -0.53 2.72
N ALA A 144 -2.12 0.80 2.84
CA ALA A 144 -1.07 1.58 2.19
C ALA A 144 0.30 1.21 2.77
N GLY A 145 1.25 0.79 1.92
CA GLY A 145 2.56 0.35 2.40
C GLY A 145 3.44 -0.28 1.35
N LEU A 146 4.63 -0.68 1.78
CA LEU A 146 5.64 -1.37 0.98
C LEU A 146 5.56 -2.87 1.22
N TYR A 147 5.34 -3.63 0.16
CA TYR A 147 5.18 -5.07 0.14
C TYR A 147 6.37 -5.70 -0.54
N LYS A 148 6.93 -6.75 0.05
CA LYS A 148 7.92 -7.60 -0.62
C LYS A 148 7.21 -8.69 -1.41
N MET A 149 7.63 -8.92 -2.66
CA MET A 149 7.11 -9.98 -3.53
C MET A 149 7.71 -11.35 -3.16
N ASP A 150 7.67 -11.68 -1.87
CA ASP A 150 8.21 -12.90 -1.30
C ASP A 150 7.20 -14.06 -1.48
N PRO A 151 7.59 -15.21 -2.06
CA PRO A 151 6.65 -16.30 -2.32
C PRO A 151 5.89 -16.79 -1.09
N CYS A 152 6.55 -16.85 0.08
CA CYS A 152 5.91 -17.28 1.32
C CYS A 152 4.86 -16.26 1.80
N PHE A 153 5.12 -14.97 1.59
CA PHE A 153 4.15 -13.94 1.92
C PHE A 153 2.94 -13.97 0.98
N LEU A 154 3.18 -14.14 -0.33
CA LEU A 154 2.10 -14.23 -1.30
C LEU A 154 1.21 -15.46 -1.05
N GLU A 155 1.78 -16.58 -0.63
CA GLU A 155 1.01 -17.76 -0.23
C GLU A 155 0.17 -17.49 1.04
N LEU A 156 0.73 -16.78 2.02
CA LEU A 156 -0.04 -16.34 3.19
C LEU A 156 -1.22 -15.44 2.76
N LEU A 157 -0.99 -14.46 1.90
CA LEU A 157 -2.05 -13.58 1.40
C LEU A 157 -3.18 -14.36 0.70
N GLU A 158 -2.84 -15.35 -0.14
CA GLU A 158 -3.86 -16.22 -0.77
C GLU A 158 -4.65 -17.05 0.25
N ARG A 159 -3.99 -17.51 1.32
CA ARG A 159 -4.69 -18.18 2.41
C ARG A 159 -5.64 -17.23 3.13
N LEU A 160 -5.19 -16.05 3.51
CA LEU A 160 -6.02 -15.06 4.21
C LEU A 160 -7.24 -14.66 3.40
N ARG A 161 -7.09 -14.49 2.08
CA ARG A 161 -8.21 -14.22 1.19
C ARG A 161 -9.29 -15.31 1.21
N ARG A 162 -8.91 -16.58 1.42
CA ARG A 162 -9.87 -17.69 1.56
C ARG A 162 -10.49 -17.74 2.93
N ASP A 163 -9.69 -17.51 3.98
CA ASP A 163 -10.13 -17.62 5.37
C ASP A 163 -11.02 -16.42 5.78
N TYR A 164 -10.80 -15.24 5.18
CA TYR A 164 -11.50 -13.99 5.51
C TYR A 164 -12.00 -13.23 4.27
N PRO A 165 -12.83 -13.79 3.38
CA PRO A 165 -13.08 -13.24 2.04
C PRO A 165 -13.62 -11.79 2.00
N PHE A 166 -14.26 -11.33 3.07
CA PHE A 166 -14.91 -10.01 3.12
C PHE A 166 -14.11 -8.94 3.88
N ALA A 167 -13.19 -9.35 4.77
CA ALA A 167 -12.51 -8.41 5.66
C ALA A 167 -11.52 -7.50 4.91
N PRO A 168 -11.27 -6.26 5.34
CA PRO A 168 -10.21 -5.43 4.76
C PRO A 168 -8.82 -6.13 4.76
N PRO A 169 -7.92 -5.92 3.77
CA PRO A 169 -6.68 -6.70 3.68
C PRO A 169 -5.73 -6.48 4.86
N ASP A 170 -5.68 -5.26 5.38
CA ASP A 170 -4.95 -4.91 6.59
C ASP A 170 -5.54 -5.53 7.86
N ALA A 171 -6.86 -5.53 7.98
CA ALA A 171 -7.56 -6.16 9.10
C ALA A 171 -7.41 -7.69 9.08
N MET A 172 -7.43 -8.35 7.92
CA MET A 172 -7.24 -9.81 7.81
C MET A 172 -5.94 -10.29 8.45
N LEU A 173 -4.82 -9.60 8.15
CA LEU A 173 -3.53 -9.91 8.75
C LEU A 173 -3.56 -9.74 10.26
N HIS A 174 -4.18 -8.66 10.74
CA HIS A 174 -4.34 -8.43 12.17
C HIS A 174 -5.16 -9.56 12.82
N LEU A 175 -6.33 -9.90 12.27
CA LEU A 175 -7.18 -10.98 12.78
C LEU A 175 -6.42 -12.31 12.84
N PHE A 176 -5.80 -12.71 11.73
CA PHE A 176 -5.06 -13.97 11.65
C PHE A 176 -3.94 -14.09 12.68
N PHE A 177 -3.22 -13.00 12.96
CA PHE A 177 -2.12 -13.04 13.91
C PHE A 177 -2.56 -12.95 15.37
N HIS A 178 -3.76 -12.40 15.65
CA HIS A 178 -4.25 -12.22 17.02
C HIS A 178 -5.27 -13.28 17.44
N GLU A 179 -5.62 -14.22 16.56
CA GLU A 179 -6.33 -15.45 16.94
C GLU A 179 -5.46 -16.31 17.89
N PRO A 180 -5.97 -16.71 19.07
CA PRO A 180 -5.22 -17.53 20.03
C PRO A 180 -4.64 -18.82 19.42
N GLU A 181 -5.40 -19.48 18.54
CA GLU A 181 -5.00 -20.70 17.82
C GLU A 181 -3.84 -20.46 16.85
N ARG A 182 -3.59 -19.20 16.49
CA ARG A 182 -2.54 -18.77 15.55
C ARG A 182 -1.37 -18.10 16.24
N PHE A 183 -1.32 -18.06 17.57
CA PHE A 183 -0.26 -17.38 18.32
C PHE A 183 1.16 -17.80 17.91
N ARG A 184 1.38 -19.08 17.59
CA ARG A 184 2.67 -19.56 17.06
C ARG A 184 3.05 -18.92 15.72
N ASN A 185 2.08 -18.64 14.84
CA ASN A 185 2.34 -17.92 13.59
C ASN A 185 2.72 -16.48 13.88
N PHE A 186 2.07 -15.83 14.84
CA PHE A 186 2.45 -14.49 15.27
C PHE A 186 3.88 -14.45 15.79
N GLN A 187 4.25 -15.32 16.73
CA GLN A 187 5.63 -15.41 17.23
C GLN A 187 6.64 -15.65 16.09
N ARG A 188 6.28 -16.48 15.11
CA ARG A 188 7.16 -16.81 13.99
C ARG A 188 7.31 -15.69 12.97
N TYR A 189 6.27 -14.89 12.72
CA TYR A 189 6.24 -13.98 11.56
C TYR A 189 6.02 -12.51 11.89
N SER A 190 5.72 -12.13 13.14
CA SER A 190 5.46 -10.73 13.52
C SER A 190 6.61 -9.80 13.13
N HIS A 191 7.86 -10.24 13.27
CA HIS A 191 9.06 -9.50 12.86
C HIS A 191 9.14 -9.20 11.36
N ARG A 192 8.32 -9.82 10.52
CA ARG A 192 8.22 -9.55 9.08
C ARG A 192 7.31 -8.36 8.76
N PHE A 193 6.55 -7.85 9.73
CA PHE A 193 5.67 -6.70 9.61
C PHE A 193 6.26 -5.54 10.39
N LEU A 194 6.79 -4.55 9.67
CA LEU A 194 7.51 -3.44 10.29
C LEU A 194 6.69 -2.16 10.19
N TYR A 195 6.42 -1.54 11.34
CA TYR A 195 5.90 -0.19 11.36
C TYR A 195 7.01 0.80 11.04
N THR A 196 6.71 1.74 10.16
CA THR A 196 7.66 2.74 9.68
C THR A 196 7.01 4.11 9.62
N ASP A 197 7.82 5.15 9.75
CA ASP A 197 7.37 6.54 9.75
C ASP A 197 7.56 7.25 8.39
N PHE A 198 8.02 6.56 7.33
CA PHE A 198 8.11 7.15 5.99
C PHE A 198 6.72 7.51 5.43
N MET A 199 5.69 6.80 5.89
CA MET A 199 4.29 7.10 5.63
C MET A 199 3.56 7.22 6.98
N GLN A 200 2.63 8.17 7.08
CA GLN A 200 1.69 8.25 8.20
C GLN A 200 0.26 8.02 7.68
N ASN A 201 -0.59 7.41 8.52
CA ASN A 201 -2.02 7.24 8.22
C ASN A 201 -2.87 8.06 9.19
N TRP A 202 -3.57 9.06 8.64
CA TRP A 202 -4.40 10.02 9.37
C TRP A 202 -5.88 9.78 9.07
N ILE A 203 -6.63 9.44 10.13
CA ILE A 203 -8.08 9.17 10.05
C ILE A 203 -8.90 10.47 10.04
N GLY A 204 -8.34 11.55 10.63
CA GLY A 204 -8.98 12.86 10.74
C GLY A 204 -8.34 13.93 9.87
N GLU A 205 -8.67 15.18 10.21
CA GLU A 205 -8.03 16.35 9.63
C GLU A 205 -6.54 16.39 10.00
N TRP A 206 -5.71 16.87 9.09
CA TRP A 206 -4.27 17.00 9.31
C TRP A 206 -3.69 18.21 8.57
N GLU A 207 -2.66 18.80 9.16
CA GLU A 207 -1.82 19.84 8.56
C GLU A 207 -0.35 19.38 8.47
N TYR A 208 0.45 20.05 7.64
CA TYR A 208 1.88 19.71 7.51
C TYR A 208 2.63 19.83 8.84
N ALA A 209 2.28 20.81 9.68
CA ALA A 209 2.91 21.01 10.98
C ALA A 209 2.75 19.77 11.86
N ASP A 210 1.52 19.25 11.98
CA ASP A 210 1.20 18.06 12.79
C ASP A 210 1.96 16.82 12.30
N VAL A 211 2.00 16.64 10.97
CA VAL A 211 2.70 15.51 10.34
C VAL A 211 4.18 15.52 10.72
N PHE A 212 4.84 16.68 10.64
CA PHE A 212 6.27 16.79 10.91
C PHE A 212 6.62 16.90 12.39
N GLU A 213 5.68 17.35 13.23
CA GLU A 213 5.78 17.22 14.68
C GLU A 213 5.76 15.75 15.09
N HIS A 214 4.84 14.96 14.52
CA HIS A 214 4.74 13.53 14.82
C HIS A 214 5.94 12.72 14.31
N SER A 215 6.34 12.91 13.06
CA SER A 215 7.61 12.36 12.57
C SER A 215 8.24 13.23 11.48
N ARG A 216 9.48 13.63 11.75
CA ARG A 216 10.32 14.32 10.78
C ARG A 216 10.79 13.43 9.65
N ASN A 217 10.56 12.11 9.64
CA ASN A 217 10.97 11.23 8.54
C ASN A 217 9.86 10.97 7.51
N THR A 218 8.66 11.51 7.75
CA THR A 218 7.51 11.26 6.90
C THR A 218 7.65 11.97 5.56
N VAL A 219 7.44 11.19 4.50
CA VAL A 219 7.47 11.64 3.10
C VAL A 219 6.12 11.48 2.41
N MET A 220 5.23 10.64 2.95
CA MET A 220 3.87 10.43 2.45
C MET A 220 2.85 10.42 3.58
N VAL A 221 1.63 10.87 3.30
CA VAL A 221 0.49 10.83 4.22
C VAL A 221 -0.69 10.21 3.50
N HIS A 222 -1.23 9.13 4.08
CA HIS A 222 -2.57 8.64 3.74
C HIS A 222 -3.57 9.37 4.62
N GLY A 223 -4.50 10.11 4.01
CA GLY A 223 -5.51 10.83 4.79
C GLY A 223 -6.40 11.71 3.92
N LYS A 224 -7.71 11.60 4.11
CA LYS A 224 -8.72 12.22 3.23
C LYS A 224 -8.94 13.72 3.46
N HIS A 225 -8.58 14.23 4.63
CA HIS A 225 -8.98 15.55 5.10
C HIS A 225 -7.80 16.48 5.36
N ARG A 226 -7.02 16.76 4.32
CA ARG A 226 -5.97 17.79 4.42
C ARG A 226 -6.61 19.16 4.65
N LYS A 227 -6.23 19.85 5.73
CA LYS A 227 -6.48 21.28 5.89
C LYS A 227 -5.53 22.05 4.98
N LEU A 228 -6.10 22.97 4.19
CA LEU A 228 -5.34 23.81 3.26
C LEU A 228 -4.71 24.99 3.97
#